data_AF-A0AAU1PBN4-F1
#
_entry.id   AF-A0AAU1PBN4-F1
#
_cell.length_a   1.000
_cell.length_b   1.000
_cell.length_c   1.000
_cell.angle_alpha   90.00
_cell.angle_beta   90.00
_cell.angle_gamma   90.00
#
_symmetry.space_group_name_H-M   'P 1'
#
loop_
_entity.id
_entity.type
_entity.pdbx_description
1 polymer ?
#
loop_
_entity_poly.entity_id
_entity_poly.type
_entity_poly.pdbx_seq_one_letter_code
_entity_poly.pdbx_strand_id
1 'polypeptide(L)' 'MTLYLDLNALQSVPAANLNRDDLGSPKQVRYGDALRIRVSSQSWKRPIRIGVEKDLGEKAARPASCR' A
#
# COMPACT_ATOMS: atom_id res chain seq x y z
N MET A 1 -25.54 16.46 4.22
CA MET A 1 -24.61 15.62 3.43
C MET A 1 -23.25 15.59 4.12
N THR A 2 -22.62 14.43 4.22
CA THR A 2 -21.22 14.28 4.68
C THR A 2 -20.27 14.32 3.48
N LEU A 3 -19.17 15.06 3.61
CA LEU A 3 -18.17 15.25 2.54
C LEU A 3 -17.01 14.23 2.59
N TYR A 4 -16.86 13.53 3.72
CA TYR A 4 -15.73 12.65 3.98
C TYR A 4 -16.18 11.21 4.14
N LEU A 5 -15.40 10.30 3.56
CA LEU A 5 -15.56 8.85 3.69
C LEU A 5 -14.24 8.27 4.21
N ASP A 6 -14.28 7.77 5.45
CA ASP A 6 -13.14 7.09 6.07
C ASP A 6 -13.31 5.57 5.96
N LEU A 7 -12.25 4.89 5.51
CA LEU A 7 -12.24 3.44 5.32
C LEU A 7 -11.18 2.79 6.22
N ASN A 8 -11.60 1.86 7.05
CA ASN A 8 -10.74 1.09 7.95
C ASN A 8 -10.91 -0.40 7.67
N ALA A 9 -9.79 -1.12 7.47
CA ALA A 9 -9.81 -2.55 7.20
C ALA A 9 -8.71 -3.26 8.00
N LEU A 10 -9.04 -4.45 8.51
CA LEU A 10 -8.11 -5.36 9.16
C LEU A 10 -7.96 -6.61 8.28
N GLN A 11 -6.74 -6.88 7.82
CA GLN A 11 -6.44 -8.04 6.98
C GLN A 11 -5.28 -8.83 7.59
N SER A 12 -5.55 -10.09 7.91
CA SER A 12 -4.51 -11.05 8.27
C SER A 12 -3.83 -11.56 7.00
N VAL A 13 -2.50 -11.59 7.01
CA VAL A 13 -1.68 -12.09 5.90
C VAL A 13 -0.82 -13.22 6.42
N PRO A 14 -0.66 -14.34 5.68
CA PRO A 14 0.30 -15.38 6.04
C PRO A 14 1.73 -14.83 6.05
N ALA A 15 2.69 -15.61 6.52
CA ALA A 15 4.09 -15.24 6.51
C ALA A 15 4.56 -14.90 5.07
N ALA A 16 4.74 -13.61 4.79
CA ALA A 16 5.09 -13.11 3.48
C ALA A 16 5.90 -11.81 3.57
N ASN A 17 6.86 -11.64 2.66
CA ASN A 17 7.62 -10.39 2.52
C ASN A 17 6.88 -9.42 1.58
N LEU A 18 5.73 -8.89 2.04
CA LEU A 18 4.86 -8.01 1.24
C LEU A 18 5.54 -6.72 0.77
N ASN A 19 6.54 -6.23 1.52
CA ASN A 19 7.17 -4.95 1.25
C ASN A 19 8.59 -4.95 1.82
N ARG A 20 9.59 -4.80 0.96
CA ARG A 20 11.01 -4.89 1.29
C ARG A 20 11.74 -3.56 1.25
N ASP A 21 12.82 -3.44 2.01
CA ASP A 21 13.81 -2.38 1.90
C ASP A 21 14.89 -2.69 0.85
N ASP A 22 15.89 -1.81 0.73
CA ASP A 22 16.97 -1.94 -0.25
C ASP A 22 17.90 -3.13 0.06
N LEU A 23 17.87 -3.65 1.29
CA LEU A 23 18.60 -4.83 1.75
C LEU A 23 17.76 -6.12 1.65
N GLY A 24 16.52 -6.03 1.14
CA GLY A 24 15.61 -7.16 0.97
C GLY A 24 14.84 -7.57 2.24
N SER A 25 15.07 -6.89 3.36
CA SER A 25 14.37 -7.16 4.63
C SER A 25 12.96 -6.54 4.61
N PRO A 26 11.97 -7.16 5.29
CA PRO A 26 10.64 -6.58 5.40
C PRO A 26 10.71 -5.18 6.04
N LYS A 27 10.01 -4.20 5.46
CA LYS A 27 9.93 -2.85 6.05
C LYS A 27 9.22 -2.94 7.40
N GLN A 28 9.81 -2.31 8.41
CA GLN A 28 9.31 -2.32 9.78
C GLN A 28 9.12 -0.90 10.31
N VAL A 29 8.30 -0.77 11.35
CA VAL A 29 8.10 0.47 12.10
C VAL A 29 7.97 0.14 13.59
N ARG A 30 8.53 1.00 14.45
CA ARG A 30 8.31 0.91 15.90
C ARG A 30 6.99 1.58 16.26
N TYR A 31 6.10 0.87 16.92
CA TYR A 31 4.80 1.40 17.36
C TYR A 31 4.39 0.78 18.70
N GLY A 32 4.22 1.62 19.72
CA GLY A 32 3.94 1.19 21.10
C GLY A 32 5.04 0.30 21.65
N ASP A 33 6.29 0.76 21.56
CA ASP A 33 7.54 0.07 21.95
C ASP A 33 7.86 -1.28 21.30
N ALA A 34 6.96 -1.83 20.48
CA ALA A 34 7.18 -3.04 19.70
C ALA A 34 7.52 -2.73 18.23
N LEU A 35 8.33 -3.58 17.61
CA LEU A 35 8.56 -3.58 16.16
C LEU A 35 7.39 -4.28 15.46
N ARG A 36 6.86 -3.66 14.41
CA ARG A 36 5.77 -4.21 13.58
C ARG A 36 6.16 -4.16 12.11
N ILE A 37 5.73 -5.15 11.34
CA ILE A 37 5.85 -5.12 9.88
C ILE A 37 4.96 -4.01 9.34
N ARG A 38 5.49 -3.24 8.38
CA ARG A 38 4.78 -2.14 7.73
C ARG A 38 4.78 -2.31 6.22
N VAL A 39 3.60 -2.24 5.63
CA VAL A 39 3.46 -2.03 4.19
C VAL A 39 3.34 -0.53 3.94
N SER A 40 4.22 0.01 3.10
CA SER A 40 4.20 1.44 2.79
C SER A 40 2.98 1.81 1.92
N SER A 41 2.47 3.03 2.10
CA SER A 41 1.27 3.49 1.41
C SER A 41 1.42 3.47 -0.11
N GLN A 42 2.60 3.79 -0.65
CA GLN A 42 2.87 3.65 -2.08
C GLN A 42 2.74 2.21 -2.58
N SER A 43 3.11 1.22 -1.76
CA SER A 43 3.05 -0.20 -2.12
C SER A 43 1.61 -0.71 -2.19
N TRP A 44 0.68 -0.14 -1.41
CA TRP A 44 -0.76 -0.40 -1.52
C TRP A 44 -1.43 0.43 -2.62
N LYS A 45 -1.06 1.71 -2.78
CA LYS A 45 -1.67 2.59 -3.79
C LYS A 45 -1.40 2.11 -5.22
N ARG A 46 -0.25 1.51 -5.48
CA ARG A 46 0.09 0.99 -6.82
C ARG A 46 -0.89 -0.11 -7.29
N PRO A 47 -1.06 -1.24 -6.59
CA PRO A 47 -1.98 -2.30 -7.02
C PRO A 47 -3.42 -1.82 -7.06
N ILE A 48 -3.86 -0.98 -6.11
CA ILE A 48 -5.20 -0.39 -6.14
C ILE A 48 -5.41 0.42 -7.42
N ARG A 49 -4.46 1.27 -7.80
CA ARG A 49 -4.54 2.05 -9.03
C ARG A 49 -4.62 1.16 -10.27
N ILE A 50 -3.80 0.12 -10.35
CA ILE A 50 -3.82 -0.83 -11.48
C ILE A 50 -5.17 -1.56 -11.55
N GLY A 51 -5.75 -1.92 -10.39
CA GLY A 51 -7.10 -2.49 -10.31
C GLY A 51 -8.15 -1.53 -10.87
N VAL A 52 -8.16 -0.28 -10.39
CA VAL A 52 -9.10 0.74 -10.86
C VAL A 52 -8.95 1.04 -12.36
N GLU A 53 -7.72 1.15 -12.88
CA GLU A 53 -7.47 1.34 -14.31
C GLU A 53 -8.01 0.16 -15.15
N LYS A 54 -7.89 -1.06 -14.63
CA LYS A 54 -8.44 -2.26 -15.28
C LYS A 54 -9.97 -2.25 -15.26
N ASP A 55 -10.56 -1.86 -14.14
CA ASP A 55 -12.02 -1.85 -13.95
C ASP A 55 -12.70 -0.75 -14.77
N LEU A 56 -12.04 0.40 -14.95
CA LEU A 56 -12.55 1.54 -15.74
C LEU A 56 -12.14 1.49 -17.21
N GLY A 57 -11.10 0.73 -17.58
CA GLY A 57 -10.57 0.67 -18.95
C GLY A 57 -9.75 1.91 -19.37
N GLU A 58 -9.43 2.80 -18.43
CA GLU A 58 -8.70 4.04 -18.67
C GLU A 58 -7.30 4.00 -18.03
N LYS A 59 -6.30 4.59 -18.69
CA LYS A 59 -4.93 4.66 -18.17
C LYS A 59 -4.64 6.02 -17.55
N ALA A 60 -4.14 6.03 -16.33
CA ALA A 60 -3.65 7.26 -15.70
C ALA A 60 -2.25 7.63 -16.21
N ALA A 61 -2.02 8.91 -16.52
CA ALA A 61 -0.69 9.44 -16.83
C ALA A 61 0.20 9.43 -15.58
N ARG A 62 1.47 9.03 -15.71
CA ARG A 62 2.39 8.87 -14.58
C ARG A 62 3.70 9.66 -14.77
N PRO A 63 4.06 10.56 -13.83
CA PRO A 63 5.41 11.12 -13.77
C PRO A 63 6.41 10.03 -13.33
N ALA A 64 7.69 10.22 -13.63
CA ALA A 64 8.74 9.23 -13.34
C ALA A 64 8.81 8.80 -11.86
N SER A 65 8.44 9.69 -10.93
CA SER A 65 8.39 9.42 -9.48
C SER A 65 7.25 8.49 -9.04
N CYS A 66 6.23 8.29 -9.88
CA CYS A 66 5.03 7.51 -9.57
C CYS A 66 4.93 6.22 -10.41
N ARG A 67 5.99 5.88 -11.15
CA ARG A 67 6.04 4.75 -12.08
C ARG A 67 6.34 3.42 -11.40
#